data_AF-D7CQE1-F1
#
_entry.id   AF-D7CQE1-F1
#
_cell.length_a   1.000
_cell.length_b   1.000
_cell.length_c   1.000
_cell.angle_alpha   90.00
_cell.angle_beta   90.00
_cell.angle_gamma   90.00
#
_symmetry.space_group_name_H-M   'P 1'
#
loop_
_entity.id
_entity.type
_entity.pdbx_description
1 polymer ?
#
loop_
_entity_poly.entity_id
_entity_poly.type
_entity_poly.pdbx_seq_one_letter_code
_entity_poly.pdbx_strand_id
1 'polypeptide(L)' 'MKLEKEHYPMREVSRLLGITNHKLWRLRKVLNFDVHTRGVDRREKWVSAETVKMLDEYPHKFD' A
#
# COMPACT_ATOMS: atom_id res chain seq x y z
N MET A 1 -10.72 -9.47 -0.73
CA MET A 1 -10.18 -8.95 0.55
C MET A 1 -11.21 -8.01 1.20
N LYS A 2 -11.51 -8.12 2.50
CA LYS A 2 -12.37 -7.14 3.21
C LYS A 2 -11.46 -6.07 3.84
N LEU A 3 -11.66 -4.80 3.48
CA LEU A 3 -10.97 -3.66 4.07
C LEU A 3 -11.92 -2.95 5.04
N GLU A 4 -11.56 -2.88 6.31
CA GLU A 4 -12.32 -2.28 7.41
C GLU A 4 -11.88 -0.84 7.76
N LYS A 5 -10.71 -0.41 7.26
CA LYS A 5 -10.14 0.92 7.51
C LYS A 5 -10.10 1.72 6.21
N GLU A 6 -10.20 3.05 6.30
CA GLU A 6 -10.02 3.93 5.12
C GLU A 6 -8.57 4.03 4.67
N HIS A 7 -7.63 3.86 5.60
CA HIS A 7 -6.19 3.93 5.34
C HIS A 7 -5.46 2.80 6.07
N TYR A 8 -4.42 2.28 5.42
CA TYR A 8 -3.57 1.22 5.93
C TYR A 8 -2.12 1.65 5.95
N PRO A 9 -1.35 1.37 7.02
CA PRO A 9 0.08 1.66 7.02
C PRO A 9 0.76 0.75 5.99
N MET A 10 1.76 1.26 5.25
CA MET A 10 2.45 0.53 4.18
C MET A 10 2.97 -0.84 4.65
N ARG A 11 3.36 -0.96 5.93
CA ARG A 11 3.78 -2.24 6.53
C ARG A 11 2.65 -3.27 6.56
N GLU A 12 1.42 -2.85 6.87
CA GLU A 12 0.24 -3.71 6.85
C GLU A 12 -0.17 -4.02 5.42
N VAL A 13 -0.10 -3.05 4.50
CA VAL A 13 -0.34 -3.27 3.07
C VAL A 13 0.63 -4.31 2.48
N SER A 14 1.91 -4.20 2.80
CA SER A 14 2.96 -5.16 2.41
C SER A 14 2.61 -6.59 2.87
N ARG A 15 2.07 -6.74 4.10
CA ARG A 15 1.62 -8.03 4.61
C ARG A 15 0.33 -8.52 3.93
N LEU A 16 -0.65 -7.64 3.74
CA LEU A 16 -1.94 -7.97 3.10
C LEU A 16 -1.76 -8.45 1.67
N LEU A 17 -0.88 -7.80 0.91
CA LEU A 17 -0.61 -8.10 -0.49
C LEU A 17 0.47 -9.18 -0.68
N GLY A 18 1.16 -9.60 0.39
CA GLY A 18 2.25 -10.58 0.32
C GLY A 18 3.47 -10.08 -0.45
N ILE A 19 3.73 -8.77 -0.46
CA ILE A 19 4.85 -8.17 -1.21
C ILE A 19 5.79 -7.40 -0.28
N THR A 20 7.05 -7.20 -0.67
CA THR A 20 8.00 -6.41 0.12
C THR A 20 7.66 -4.92 0.07
N ASN A 21 8.06 -4.17 1.11
CA ASN A 21 7.98 -2.70 1.09
C ASN A 21 8.71 -2.10 -0.13
N HIS A 22 9.82 -2.71 -0.57
CA HIS A 22 10.54 -2.27 -1.77
C HIS A 22 9.66 -2.39 -3.03
N LYS A 23 8.94 -3.51 -3.20
CA LYS A 23 8.00 -3.71 -4.31
C LYS A 23 6.86 -2.68 -4.24
N LEU A 24 6.35 -2.40 -3.04
CA LEU A 24 5.34 -1.34 -2.81
C LEU A 24 5.83 0.04 -3.28
N TRP A 25 7.08 0.39 -2.97
CA TRP A 25 7.70 1.65 -3.40
C TRP A 25 7.92 1.73 -4.92
N ARG A 26 8.25 0.61 -5.56
CA ARG A 26 8.30 0.54 -7.03
C ARG A 26 6.91 0.71 -7.63
N LEU A 27 5.91 0.00 -7.11
CA LEU A 27 4.51 0.12 -7.56
C LEU A 27 4.01 1.55 -7.42
N ARG A 28 4.40 2.27 -6.37
CA ARG A 28 4.09 3.69 -6.25
C ARG A 28 4.61 4.52 -7.42
N LYS A 29 5.83 4.27 -7.89
CA LYS A 29 6.39 4.98 -9.05
C LYS A 29 5.72 4.60 -10.37
N VAL A 30 5.30 3.35 -10.50
CA VAL A 30 4.68 2.82 -11.74
C VAL A 30 3.21 3.24 -11.84
N LEU A 31 2.46 3.12 -10.74
CA LEU A 31 1.01 3.34 -10.69
C LEU A 31 0.65 4.74 -10.18
N ASN A 32 1.64 5.54 -9.77
CA ASN A 32 1.50 6.91 -9.30
C ASN A 32 0.39 7.13 -8.26
N PHE A 33 0.36 6.31 -7.21
CA PHE A 33 -0.62 6.42 -6.13
C PHE A 33 -0.13 7.27 -4.95
N ASP A 34 -1.09 7.81 -4.20
CA ASP A 34 -0.84 8.67 -3.05
C ASP A 34 -0.42 7.88 -1.80
N VAL A 35 0.53 8.49 -1.07
CA VAL A 35 1.01 7.99 0.21
C VAL A 35 0.95 9.11 1.22
N HIS A 36 0.07 8.94 2.20
CA HIS A 36 -0.10 9.88 3.29
C HIS A 36 0.93 9.61 4.38
N THR A 37 1.40 10.68 5.02
CA THR A 37 2.19 10.55 6.25
C THR A 37 1.28 10.96 7.40
N ARG A 38 1.03 10.05 8.34
CA ARG A 38 0.13 10.29 9.48
C ARG A 38 0.88 9.98 10.78
N GLY A 39 0.70 10.82 11.79
CA GLY A 39 1.34 10.70 13.10
C GLY A 39 2.46 11.72 13.36
N VAL A 40 2.82 11.86 14.63
CA VAL A 40 3.94 12.72 15.10
C VAL A 40 5.27 12.19 14.57
N ASP A 41 5.37 10.87 14.45
CA ASP A 41 6.49 10.18 13.82
C ASP A 41 6.28 10.15 12.29
N ARG A 42 6.85 11.14 11.58
CA ARG A 42 6.78 11.31 10.11
C ARG A 42 7.29 10.11 9.27
N ARG A 43 7.63 9.01 9.93
CA ARG A 43 8.13 7.75 9.38
C ARG A 43 7.01 6.80 8.97
N GLU A 44 5.83 6.91 9.56
CA GLU A 44 4.73 6.01 9.20
C GLU A 44 3.98 6.51 7.97
N LYS A 45 4.01 5.69 6.92
CA LYS A 45 3.39 5.95 5.63
C LYS A 45 2.12 5.12 5.50
N TRP A 46 1.07 5.75 5.01
CA TRP A 46 -0.27 5.21 4.93
C TRP A 46 -0.78 5.30 3.49
N VAL A 47 -1.58 4.31 3.11
CA VAL A 47 -2.12 4.13 1.76
C VAL A 47 -3.64 3.98 1.90
N SER A 48 -4.41 4.60 1.01
CA SER A 48 -5.87 4.51 1.05
C SER A 48 -6.35 3.09 0.74
N ALA A 49 -7.49 2.71 1.30
CA ALA A 49 -8.11 1.41 1.06
C ALA A 49 -8.40 1.17 -0.43
N GLU A 50 -8.77 2.22 -1.18
CA GLU A 50 -8.96 2.16 -2.62
C GLU A 50 -7.67 1.78 -3.35
N THR A 51 -6.56 2.42 -2.99
CA THR A 51 -5.24 2.06 -3.54
C THR A 51 -4.87 0.62 -3.18
N VAL A 52 -5.16 0.17 -1.96
CA VAL A 52 -4.90 -1.22 -1.55
C VAL A 52 -5.71 -2.22 -2.39
N LYS A 53 -6.98 -1.93 -2.72
CA LYS A 53 -7.79 -2.76 -3.64
C LYS A 53 -7.21 -2.76 -5.04
N MET A 54 -6.91 -1.57 -5.58
CA MET A 54 -6.28 -1.44 -6.90
C MET A 54 -4.99 -2.24 -6.98
N LEU A 55 -4.16 -2.19 -5.92
CA LEU A 55 -2.95 -3.00 -5.85
C LEU A 55 -3.31 -4.50 -5.82
N ASP A 56 -4.23 -4.95 -4.97
CA ASP A 56 -4.66 -6.37 -4.91
C ASP A 56 -5.12 -6.96 -6.25
N GLU A 57 -5.81 -6.14 -7.06
CA GLU A 57 -6.29 -6.49 -8.40
C GLU A 57 -5.21 -6.34 -9.49
N TYR A 58 -4.17 -5.55 -9.23
CA TYR A 58 -3.08 -5.36 -10.18
C TYR A 58 -2.28 -6.66 -10.33
N PRO A 59 -1.90 -7.10 -11.54
CA PRO A 59 -1.26 -8.40 -11.79
C PRO A 59 0.18 -8.55 -11.28
N HIS A 60 0.63 -7.71 -10.33
CA HIS A 60 1.96 -7.74 -9.73
C HIS A 60 2.28 -8.97 -8.84
N LYS A 61 1.30 -9.87 -8.61
CA LYS A 61 1.48 -11.10 -7.82
C LYS A 61 2.30 -12.18 -8.52
N PHE A 62 2.66 -12.00 -9.79
CA PHE A 62 3.29 -13.03 -10.64
C PHE A 62 4.76 -12.76 -11.00
N ASP A 63 5.44 -11.84 -10.32
CA ASP A 63 6.88 -11.56 -10.47
C ASP A 63 7.65 -12.06 -9.24
#